data_AF-A0A0M8T956-F1
#
_entry.id   AF-A0A0M8T956-F1
#
_cell.length_a   1.000
_cell.length_b   1.000
_cell.length_c   1.000
_cell.angle_alpha   90.00
_cell.angle_beta   90.00
_cell.angle_gamma   90.00
#
_symmetry.space_group_name_H-M   'P 1'
#
loop_
_entity.id
_entity.type
_entity.pdbx_description
1 polymer ?
#
loop_
_entity_poly.entity_id
_entity_poly.type
_entity_poly.pdbx_seq_one_letter_code
_entity_poly.pdbx_strand_id
1 'polypeptide(L)'
;MPAPIPPYGLLDLYEPDRVAVGLRALATATGLVRAADARSLLAGGGLLHDHSGAVFPAAVTAAPFLLAIVRDGHPHAAATALGLLHDALAFSVSDGVRTRVVTPYADAVPICCALADHLRGEAGLLAASGAEGGWLLADAAHHWRFDVHEIVADGDAALALGVFAGRFPGGTRSAEAYRVGRAAPLLVQVVTPYPLREDGAEACLRIDGVRPDELAPPTVLFPARGSHPDDADTDAAS
;
A
#
# COMPACT_ATOMS: atom_id res chain seq x y z
N MET A 1 21.13 -16.07 -26.23
CA MET A 1 20.20 -16.23 -25.10
C MET A 1 20.88 -15.61 -23.87
N PRO A 2 20.37 -14.50 -23.31
CA PRO A 2 20.90 -14.00 -22.05
C PRO A 2 20.55 -14.99 -20.93
N ALA A 3 21.49 -15.19 -20.01
CA ALA A 3 21.33 -16.10 -18.89
C ALA A 3 20.18 -15.63 -17.97
N PRO A 4 19.46 -16.56 -17.30
CA PRO A 4 18.47 -16.18 -16.29
C PRO A 4 19.18 -15.43 -15.16
N ILE A 5 18.70 -14.22 -14.87
CA ILE A 5 19.12 -13.43 -13.71
C ILE A 5 18.67 -14.23 -12.47
N PRO A 6 19.58 -14.61 -11.55
CA PRO A 6 19.19 -15.35 -10.36
C PRO A 6 18.34 -14.45 -9.43
N PRO A 7 17.37 -15.00 -8.70
CA PRO A 7 16.41 -14.24 -7.88
C PRO A 7 17.01 -13.63 -6.58
N TYR A 8 18.33 -13.43 -6.51
CA TYR A 8 19.05 -13.03 -5.30
C TYR A 8 19.65 -11.62 -5.42
N GLY A 9 18.84 -10.60 -5.72
CA GLY A 9 19.36 -9.23 -5.95
C GLY A 9 18.83 -8.14 -5.02
N LEU A 10 17.60 -8.27 -4.53
CA LEU A 10 16.93 -7.20 -3.77
C LEU A 10 17.29 -7.21 -2.28
N LEU A 11 17.44 -8.39 -1.67
CA LEU A 11 17.78 -8.52 -0.25
C LEU A 11 19.23 -8.12 0.06
N ASP A 12 20.14 -8.24 -0.91
CA ASP A 12 21.55 -7.86 -0.74
C ASP A 12 21.73 -6.33 -0.67
N LEU A 13 20.72 -5.56 -1.08
CA LEU A 13 20.67 -4.10 -1.01
C LEU A 13 20.00 -3.60 0.27
N TYR A 14 19.41 -4.49 1.07
CA TYR A 14 18.67 -4.12 2.28
C TYR A 14 19.63 -4.01 3.48
N GLU A 15 19.71 -2.81 4.04
CA GLU A 15 20.55 -2.50 5.20
C GLU A 15 19.69 -2.03 6.38
N PRO A 16 19.02 -2.95 7.10
CA PRO A 16 18.08 -2.62 8.18
C PRO A 16 18.69 -1.79 9.30
N ASP A 17 20.00 -1.96 9.58
CA ASP A 17 20.71 -1.21 10.62
C ASP A 17 20.74 0.29 10.35
N ARG A 18 20.63 0.70 9.08
CA ARG A 18 20.56 2.13 8.69
C ARG A 18 19.23 2.77 9.06
N VAL A 19 18.14 2.00 9.19
CA VAL A 19 16.78 2.53 9.39
C VAL A 19 16.68 3.32 10.67
N ALA A 20 17.06 2.72 11.80
CA ALA A 20 16.95 3.39 13.09
C ALA A 20 17.87 4.61 13.20
N VAL A 21 19.06 4.54 12.60
CA VAL A 21 20.02 5.66 12.55
C VAL A 21 19.46 6.80 11.70
N GLY A 22 18.98 6.50 10.49
CA GLY A 22 18.41 7.47 9.56
C GLY A 22 17.16 8.14 10.12
N LEU A 23 16.24 7.39 10.73
CA LEU A 23 15.02 7.95 11.33
C LEU A 23 15.35 8.91 12.49
N ARG A 24 16.30 8.54 13.37
CA ARG A 24 16.76 9.44 14.46
C ARG A 24 17.45 10.68 13.92
N ALA A 25 18.30 10.52 12.90
CA ALA A 25 18.97 11.64 12.25
C ALA A 25 17.96 12.59 11.59
N LEU A 26 16.94 12.05 10.93
CA LEU A 26 15.89 12.84 10.30
C LEU A 26 15.03 13.56 11.35
N ALA A 27 14.61 12.87 12.40
CA ALA A 27 13.79 13.44 13.47
C ALA A 27 14.47 14.60 14.22
N THR A 28 15.81 14.60 14.25
CA THR A 28 16.62 15.64 14.92
C THR A 28 17.22 16.66 13.95
N ALA A 29 16.94 16.55 12.66
CA ALA A 29 17.50 17.43 11.64
C ALA A 29 16.95 18.86 11.77
N THR A 30 17.84 19.83 11.99
CA THR A 30 17.49 21.25 12.11
C THR A 30 17.73 22.05 10.83
N GLY A 31 17.95 21.38 9.69
CA GLY A 31 18.38 22.03 8.46
C GLY A 31 18.43 21.09 7.27
N LEU A 32 18.52 21.68 6.08
CA LEU A 32 18.46 20.96 4.80
C LEU A 32 19.54 19.89 4.66
N VAL A 33 20.80 20.22 4.99
CA VAL A 33 21.92 19.29 4.86
C VAL A 33 21.73 18.05 5.74
N ARG A 34 21.35 18.23 7.00
CA ARG A 34 21.11 17.11 7.93
C ARG A 34 19.93 16.24 7.50
N ALA A 35 18.88 16.86 6.95
CA ALA A 35 17.74 16.13 6.41
C ALA A 35 18.14 15.33 5.16
N ALA A 36 18.97 15.89 4.28
CA ALA A 36 19.49 15.21 3.10
C ALA A 36 20.40 14.03 3.47
N ASP A 37 21.31 14.19 4.43
CA ASP A 37 22.17 13.09 4.92
C ASP A 37 21.31 11.93 5.46
N ALA A 38 20.28 12.25 6.25
CA ALA A 38 19.35 11.26 6.78
C ALA A 38 18.54 10.58 5.66
N ARG A 39 18.11 11.34 4.64
CA ARG A 39 17.44 10.80 3.46
C ARG A 39 18.33 9.80 2.74
N SER A 40 19.61 10.10 2.52
CA SER A 40 20.54 9.18 1.87
C SER A 40 20.70 7.86 2.63
N LEU A 41 20.71 7.88 3.96
CA LEU A 41 20.72 6.66 4.77
C LEU A 41 19.45 5.81 4.58
N LEU A 42 18.29 6.47 4.51
CA LEU A 42 16.99 5.82 4.38
C LEU A 42 16.71 5.35 2.93
N ALA A 43 17.15 6.10 1.92
CA ALA A 43 16.91 5.83 0.50
C ALA A 43 18.00 4.98 -0.18
N GLY A 44 19.17 4.82 0.46
CA GLY A 44 20.27 4.01 -0.05
C GLY A 44 20.33 2.59 0.53
N GLY A 45 19.18 1.97 0.83
CA GLY A 45 19.12 0.60 1.37
C GLY A 45 18.35 0.43 2.68
N GLY A 46 17.97 1.52 3.35
CA GLY A 46 17.25 1.45 4.64
C GLY A 46 15.77 1.11 4.48
N LEU A 47 15.00 2.01 3.85
CA LEU A 47 13.57 1.85 3.58
C LEU A 47 13.31 1.49 2.13
N LEU A 48 14.11 2.08 1.24
CA LEU A 48 14.08 1.87 -0.19
C LEU A 48 15.50 1.93 -0.73
N HIS A 49 15.68 1.46 -1.96
CA HIS A 49 16.90 1.63 -2.72
C HIS A 49 16.56 2.39 -3.99
N ASP A 50 16.79 3.70 -3.97
CA ASP A 50 16.33 4.67 -4.97
C ASP A 50 16.76 4.32 -6.41
N HIS A 51 17.98 3.84 -6.59
CA HIS A 51 18.53 3.47 -7.88
C HIS A 51 17.86 2.24 -8.51
N SER A 52 17.35 1.31 -7.70
CA SER A 52 16.66 0.12 -8.20
C SER A 52 15.13 0.21 -8.09
N GLY A 53 14.61 1.27 -7.45
CA GLY A 53 13.19 1.38 -7.13
C GLY A 53 12.71 0.27 -6.19
N ALA A 54 13.60 -0.30 -5.37
CA ALA A 54 13.23 -1.37 -4.44
C ALA A 54 12.65 -0.76 -3.16
N VAL A 55 11.61 -1.38 -2.59
CA VAL A 55 11.02 -0.98 -1.31
C VAL A 55 11.05 -2.14 -0.33
N PHE A 56 11.59 -1.90 0.86
CA PHE A 56 11.80 -2.93 1.86
C PHE A 56 10.69 -2.95 2.91
N PRO A 57 10.45 -4.09 3.59
CA PRO A 57 9.45 -4.20 4.65
C PRO A 57 9.55 -3.12 5.74
N ALA A 58 10.77 -2.66 6.04
CA ALA A 58 11.01 -1.59 7.00
C ALA A 58 10.30 -0.27 6.65
N ALA A 59 10.00 0.01 5.38
CA ALA A 59 9.24 1.19 4.98
C ALA A 59 7.86 1.24 5.66
N VAL A 60 7.18 0.09 5.77
CA VAL A 60 5.88 -0.01 6.45
C VAL A 60 6.03 0.28 7.93
N THR A 61 7.01 -0.35 8.60
CA THR A 61 7.29 -0.11 10.02
C THR A 61 7.73 1.33 10.30
N ALA A 62 8.42 1.98 9.36
CA ALA A 62 8.91 3.34 9.47
C ALA A 62 7.82 4.40 9.21
N ALA A 63 6.77 4.08 8.44
CA ALA A 63 5.77 5.04 8.01
C ALA A 63 5.14 5.86 9.17
N PRO A 64 4.73 5.26 10.30
CA PRO A 64 4.23 6.03 11.44
C PRO A 64 5.26 7.02 12.02
N PHE A 65 6.55 6.67 12.02
CA PHE A 65 7.60 7.58 12.47
C PHE A 65 7.85 8.71 11.48
N LEU A 66 7.81 8.43 10.18
CA LEU A 66 7.89 9.46 9.15
C LEU A 66 6.71 10.44 9.26
N LEU A 67 5.49 9.94 9.48
CA LEU A 67 4.30 10.78 9.70
C LEU A 67 4.42 11.61 10.98
N ALA A 68 5.00 11.08 12.05
CA ALA A 68 5.31 11.88 13.25
C ALA A 68 6.33 13.00 12.96
N ILE A 69 7.35 12.74 12.12
CA ILE A 69 8.31 13.77 11.68
C ILE A 69 7.62 14.84 10.81
N VAL A 70 6.67 14.46 9.96
CA VAL A 70 5.86 15.43 9.19
C VAL A 70 5.08 16.35 10.13
N ARG A 71 4.53 15.81 11.21
CA ARG A 71 3.73 16.56 12.19
C ARG A 71 4.58 17.49 13.06
N ASP A 72 5.67 16.97 13.62
CA ASP A 72 6.37 17.60 14.74
C ASP A 72 7.81 18.04 14.40
N GLY A 73 8.31 17.68 13.22
CA GLY A 73 9.70 17.91 12.82
C GLY A 73 9.99 19.31 12.27
N HIS A 74 11.27 19.60 12.08
CA HIS A 74 11.71 20.80 11.35
C HIS A 74 11.16 20.78 9.91
N PRO A 75 10.84 21.93 9.27
CA PRO A 75 10.25 21.95 7.92
C PRO A 75 11.01 21.15 6.86
N HIS A 76 12.35 21.19 6.87
CA HIS A 76 13.17 20.36 5.96
C HIS A 76 13.10 18.86 6.28
N ALA A 77 12.95 18.47 7.54
CA ALA A 77 12.77 17.08 7.94
C ALA A 77 11.38 16.57 7.54
N ALA A 78 10.34 17.38 7.75
CA ALA A 78 8.97 17.10 7.34
C ALA A 78 8.87 16.92 5.81
N ALA A 79 9.43 17.85 5.02
CA ALA A 79 9.47 17.74 3.56
C ALA A 79 10.22 16.48 3.10
N THR A 80 11.34 16.14 3.75
CA THR A 80 12.10 14.93 3.46
C THR A 80 11.32 13.65 3.78
N ALA A 81 10.60 13.63 4.90
CA ALA A 81 9.76 12.51 5.30
C ALA A 81 8.59 12.30 4.33
N LEU A 82 7.93 13.38 3.89
CA LEU A 82 6.91 13.32 2.84
C LEU A 82 7.47 12.75 1.53
N GLY A 83 8.64 13.23 1.10
CA GLY A 83 9.31 12.71 -0.09
C GLY A 83 9.62 11.21 0.01
N LEU A 84 10.12 10.75 1.17
CA LEU A 84 10.39 9.32 1.39
C LEU A 84 9.12 8.46 1.36
N LEU A 85 8.00 8.95 1.92
CA LEU A 85 6.71 8.27 1.86
C LEU A 85 6.20 8.17 0.41
N HIS A 86 6.39 9.24 -0.37
CA HIS A 86 6.00 9.28 -1.78
C HIS A 86 6.81 8.29 -2.60
N ASP A 87 8.14 8.32 -2.49
CA ASP A 87 9.02 7.39 -3.20
C ASP A 87 8.70 5.94 -2.82
N ALA A 88 8.49 5.66 -1.53
CA ALA A 88 8.15 4.31 -1.08
C ALA A 88 6.83 3.82 -1.67
N LEU A 89 5.80 4.67 -1.73
CA LEU A 89 4.52 4.29 -2.33
C LEU A 89 4.67 4.08 -3.85
N ALA A 90 5.30 5.02 -4.56
CA ALA A 90 5.51 4.96 -6.01
C ALA A 90 6.33 3.72 -6.43
N PHE A 91 7.46 3.48 -5.78
CA PHE A 91 8.35 2.36 -6.10
C PHE A 91 7.73 0.99 -5.76
N SER A 92 6.90 0.92 -4.71
CA SER A 92 6.23 -0.33 -4.33
C SER A 92 5.21 -0.83 -5.36
N VAL A 93 4.82 0.00 -6.33
CA VAL A 93 3.98 -0.39 -7.47
C VAL A 93 4.81 -1.07 -8.57
N SER A 94 6.07 -0.67 -8.75
CA SER A 94 6.90 -1.06 -9.91
C SER A 94 7.72 -2.33 -9.74
N ASP A 95 7.91 -2.84 -8.51
CA ASP A 95 8.91 -3.89 -8.20
C ASP A 95 8.61 -5.29 -8.80
N GLY A 96 7.43 -5.54 -9.38
CA GLY A 96 7.10 -6.82 -10.04
C GLY A 96 7.04 -8.05 -9.11
N VAL A 97 7.73 -8.05 -7.98
CA VAL A 97 7.63 -8.92 -6.81
C VAL A 97 6.98 -8.07 -5.72
N ARG A 98 5.67 -8.23 -5.48
CA ARG A 98 5.01 -7.53 -4.37
C ARG A 98 5.61 -8.08 -3.09
N THR A 99 6.62 -7.42 -2.54
CA THR A 99 7.11 -7.72 -1.21
C THR A 99 5.92 -7.56 -0.25
N ARG A 100 5.74 -8.56 0.62
CA ARG A 100 4.57 -8.70 1.49
C ARG A 100 4.99 -8.51 2.93
N VAL A 101 4.09 -7.98 3.73
CA VAL A 101 4.29 -7.76 5.17
C VAL A 101 3.13 -8.33 5.96
N VAL A 102 3.44 -8.74 7.19
CA VAL A 102 2.42 -9.05 8.19
C VAL A 102 1.88 -7.73 8.74
N THR A 103 0.56 -7.58 8.77
CA THR A 103 -0.13 -6.46 9.41
C THR A 103 -1.10 -7.01 10.47
N PRO A 104 -1.67 -6.16 11.35
CA PRO A 104 -2.68 -6.61 12.30
C PRO A 104 -3.94 -7.22 11.67
N TYR A 105 -4.18 -6.98 10.38
CA TYR A 105 -5.40 -7.40 9.66
C TYR A 105 -5.17 -8.48 8.59
N ALA A 106 -3.92 -8.76 8.18
CA ALA A 106 -3.59 -9.88 7.29
C ALA A 106 -2.08 -10.20 7.28
N ASP A 107 -1.73 -11.47 7.05
CA ASP A 107 -0.35 -11.97 7.17
C ASP A 107 0.55 -11.68 5.96
N ALA A 108 -0.02 -11.25 4.84
CA ALA A 108 0.69 -11.21 3.56
C ALA A 108 0.32 -9.99 2.69
N VAL A 109 0.13 -8.84 3.32
CA VAL A 109 -0.34 -7.61 2.66
C VAL A 109 0.77 -7.02 1.77
N PRO A 110 0.45 -6.59 0.52
CA PRO A 110 1.41 -5.85 -0.30
C PRO A 110 1.91 -4.59 0.41
N ILE A 111 3.22 -4.31 0.38
CA ILE A 111 3.80 -3.11 1.01
C ILE A 111 3.06 -1.83 0.61
N CYS A 112 2.73 -1.66 -0.68
CA CYS A 112 1.99 -0.49 -1.17
C CYS A 112 0.65 -0.29 -0.46
N CYS A 113 -0.08 -1.37 -0.21
CA CYS A 113 -1.38 -1.34 0.46
C CYS A 113 -1.24 -1.08 1.97
N ALA A 114 -0.18 -1.60 2.61
CA ALA A 114 0.10 -1.33 4.01
C ALA A 114 0.56 0.14 4.23
N LEU A 115 1.40 0.67 3.34
CA LEU A 115 1.79 2.08 3.35
C LEU A 115 0.58 2.99 3.16
N ALA A 116 -0.25 2.71 2.14
CA ALA A 116 -1.45 3.49 1.88
C ALA A 116 -2.43 3.49 3.06
N ASP A 117 -2.48 2.40 3.83
CA ASP A 117 -3.30 2.34 5.05
C ASP A 117 -2.84 3.34 6.11
N HIS A 118 -1.53 3.40 6.38
CA HIS A 118 -0.96 4.40 7.28
C HIS A 118 -1.23 5.82 6.81
N LEU A 119 -1.09 6.09 5.50
CA LEU A 119 -1.33 7.43 4.93
C LEU A 119 -2.79 7.86 5.08
N ARG A 120 -3.75 6.96 4.79
CA ARG A 120 -5.18 7.24 5.00
C ARG A 120 -5.52 7.46 6.47
N GLY A 121 -4.89 6.73 7.39
CA GLY A 121 -5.05 6.92 8.83
C GLY A 121 -4.63 8.33 9.30
N GLU A 122 -3.76 9.00 8.54
CA GLU A 122 -3.25 10.35 8.82
C GLU A 122 -3.71 11.39 7.77
N ALA A 123 -4.88 11.18 7.16
CA ALA A 123 -5.36 12.02 6.07
C ALA A 123 -5.49 13.51 6.43
N GLY A 124 -5.88 13.83 7.66
CA GLY A 124 -5.94 15.23 8.11
C GLY A 124 -4.57 15.91 8.14
N LEU A 125 -3.53 15.19 8.58
CA LEU A 125 -2.15 15.67 8.59
C LEU A 125 -1.64 15.88 7.16
N LEU A 126 -1.87 14.92 6.27
CA LEU A 126 -1.43 15.00 4.89
C LEU A 126 -2.16 16.11 4.12
N ALA A 127 -3.47 16.29 4.34
CA ALA A 127 -4.20 17.41 3.76
C ALA A 127 -3.66 18.77 4.23
N ALA A 128 -3.24 18.88 5.49
CA ALA A 128 -2.62 20.09 6.02
C ALA A 128 -1.19 20.33 5.49
N SER A 129 -0.57 19.33 4.88
CA SER A 129 0.80 19.39 4.32
C SER A 129 0.86 19.96 2.91
N GLY A 130 -0.25 20.48 2.37
CA GLY A 130 -0.28 21.15 1.06
C GLY A 130 -0.37 20.19 -0.11
N ALA A 131 0.22 20.60 -1.24
CA ALA A 131 0.10 19.86 -2.50
C ALA A 131 0.71 18.46 -2.38
N GLU A 132 1.91 18.34 -1.83
CA GLU A 132 2.64 17.08 -1.69
C GLU A 132 1.84 16.03 -0.88
N GLY A 133 1.24 16.46 0.24
CA GLY A 133 0.37 15.58 1.03
C GLY A 133 -0.93 15.22 0.30
N GLY A 134 -1.49 16.15 -0.49
CA GLY A 134 -2.64 15.88 -1.35
C GLY A 134 -2.37 14.83 -2.44
N TRP A 135 -1.18 14.85 -3.05
CA TRP A 135 -0.77 13.86 -4.05
C TRP A 135 -0.58 12.48 -3.41
N LEU A 136 0.09 12.42 -2.24
CA LEU A 136 0.20 11.19 -1.45
C LEU A 136 -1.16 10.58 -1.12
N LEU A 137 -2.14 11.40 -0.75
CA LEU A 137 -3.51 10.92 -0.48
C LEU A 137 -4.21 10.42 -1.74
N ALA A 138 -4.01 11.10 -2.87
CA ALA A 138 -4.55 10.65 -4.15
C ALA A 138 -3.96 9.29 -4.56
N ASP A 139 -2.64 9.11 -4.43
CA ASP A 139 -1.97 7.84 -4.71
C ASP A 139 -2.44 6.74 -3.75
N ALA A 140 -2.47 7.02 -2.44
CA ALA A 140 -2.95 6.09 -1.43
C ALA A 140 -4.42 5.68 -1.63
N ALA A 141 -5.24 6.52 -2.28
CA ALA A 141 -6.62 6.18 -2.59
C ALA A 141 -6.75 5.04 -3.61
N HIS A 142 -5.79 4.87 -4.53
CA HIS A 142 -5.80 3.76 -5.50
C HIS A 142 -5.53 2.39 -4.84
N HIS A 143 -4.94 2.39 -3.65
CA HIS A 143 -4.65 1.20 -2.86
C HIS A 143 -5.77 0.87 -1.88
N TRP A 144 -6.96 0.59 -2.42
CA TRP A 144 -8.14 0.37 -1.61
C TRP A 144 -8.06 -0.89 -0.72
N ARG A 145 -8.85 -0.92 0.35
CA ARG A 145 -9.02 -2.06 1.25
C ARG A 145 -10.51 -2.27 1.51
N PHE A 146 -10.96 -3.52 1.56
CA PHE A 146 -12.30 -3.86 2.00
C PHE A 146 -12.27 -4.92 3.10
N ASP A 147 -12.71 -4.55 4.29
CA ASP A 147 -12.81 -5.40 5.47
C ASP A 147 -14.19 -6.06 5.47
N VAL A 148 -14.25 -7.37 5.21
CA VAL A 148 -15.50 -8.12 5.11
C VAL A 148 -16.05 -8.42 6.51
N HIS A 149 -17.28 -7.97 6.77
CA HIS A 149 -17.99 -8.20 8.03
C HIS A 149 -19.08 -9.27 7.91
N GLU A 150 -19.78 -9.30 6.78
CA GLU A 150 -20.87 -10.23 6.51
C GLU A 150 -20.81 -10.70 5.06
N ILE A 151 -21.21 -11.96 4.83
CA ILE A 151 -21.34 -12.52 3.48
C ILE A 151 -22.69 -13.22 3.34
N VAL A 152 -23.36 -12.93 2.23
CA VAL A 152 -24.63 -13.51 1.85
C VAL A 152 -24.48 -14.21 0.50
N ALA A 153 -25.07 -15.39 0.35
CA ALA A 153 -25.13 -16.07 -0.94
C ALA A 153 -26.07 -15.30 -1.89
N ASP A 154 -25.62 -15.08 -3.12
CA ASP A 154 -26.40 -14.42 -4.18
C ASP A 154 -26.26 -15.22 -5.48
N GLY A 155 -27.08 -16.26 -5.63
CA GLY A 155 -26.98 -17.21 -6.73
C GLY A 155 -25.61 -17.91 -6.75
N ASP A 156 -24.87 -17.70 -7.83
CA ASP A 156 -23.50 -18.22 -8.03
C ASP A 156 -22.40 -17.24 -7.55
N ALA A 157 -22.79 -16.12 -6.96
CA ALA A 157 -21.91 -15.11 -6.39
C ALA A 157 -22.09 -14.98 -4.87
N ALA A 158 -21.21 -14.20 -4.25
CA ALA A 158 -21.32 -13.79 -2.86
C ALA A 158 -21.47 -12.27 -2.78
N LEU A 159 -22.43 -11.79 -1.97
CA LEU A 159 -22.49 -10.38 -1.57
C LEU A 159 -21.75 -10.24 -0.25
N ALA A 160 -20.70 -9.42 -0.24
CA ALA A 160 -19.93 -9.11 0.94
C ALA A 160 -20.26 -7.70 1.41
N LEU A 161 -20.68 -7.57 2.67
CA LEU A 161 -20.89 -6.29 3.34
C LEU A 161 -19.73 -6.04 4.31
N GLY A 162 -19.28 -4.80 4.37
CA GLY A 162 -18.05 -4.48 5.08
C GLY A 162 -17.68 -3.02 5.05
N VAL A 163 -16.46 -2.74 5.49
CA VAL A 163 -15.89 -1.39 5.51
C VAL A 163 -14.88 -1.22 4.38
N PHE A 164 -15.01 -0.16 3.61
CA PHE A 164 -14.18 0.21 2.49
C PHE A 164 -13.29 1.41 2.85
N ALA A 165 -12.00 1.31 2.51
CA ALA A 165 -11.04 2.39 2.61
C ALA A 165 -10.37 2.63 1.26
N GLY A 166 -10.14 3.90 0.91
CA GLY A 166 -9.60 4.31 -0.39
C GLY A 166 -10.69 4.55 -1.43
N ARG A 167 -10.36 4.43 -2.71
CA ARG A 167 -11.25 4.68 -3.84
C ARG A 167 -11.35 3.45 -4.72
N PHE A 168 -12.56 2.95 -4.91
CA PHE A 168 -12.79 1.86 -5.85
C PHE A 168 -12.69 2.39 -7.29
N PRO A 169 -11.91 1.76 -8.18
CA PRO A 169 -11.68 2.26 -9.55
C PRO A 169 -12.86 2.00 -10.52
N GLY A 170 -14.06 1.70 -10.00
CA GLY A 170 -15.26 1.36 -10.77
C GLY A 170 -15.14 0.04 -11.55
N GLY A 171 -16.25 -0.41 -12.14
CA GLY A 171 -16.30 -1.63 -12.96
C GLY A 171 -15.95 -2.91 -12.19
N THR A 172 -15.72 -3.99 -12.94
CA THR A 172 -15.24 -5.26 -12.36
C THR A 172 -13.73 -5.20 -12.18
N ARG A 173 -13.25 -5.63 -11.02
CA ARG A 173 -11.83 -5.57 -10.64
C ARG A 173 -11.36 -6.88 -10.01
N SER A 174 -10.13 -7.25 -10.32
CA SER A 174 -9.44 -8.33 -9.64
C SER A 174 -9.03 -7.91 -8.23
N ALA A 175 -9.27 -8.77 -7.25
CA ALA A 175 -8.91 -8.57 -5.86
C ALA A 175 -8.24 -9.81 -5.27
N GLU A 176 -7.30 -9.59 -4.37
CA GLU A 176 -6.69 -10.63 -3.54
C GLU A 176 -7.42 -10.65 -2.19
N ALA A 177 -8.03 -11.78 -1.85
CA ALA A 177 -8.73 -12.02 -0.59
C ALA A 177 -7.82 -12.73 0.42
N TYR A 178 -7.66 -12.12 1.58
CA TYR A 178 -6.79 -12.59 2.65
C TYR A 178 -7.63 -13.02 3.84
N ARG A 179 -7.30 -14.18 4.38
CA ARG A 179 -7.94 -14.75 5.55
C ARG A 179 -6.87 -15.26 6.49
N VAL A 180 -7.06 -15.00 7.78
CA VAL A 180 -6.20 -15.55 8.84
C VAL A 180 -6.11 -17.06 8.72
N GLY A 181 -4.90 -17.61 8.72
CA GLY A 181 -4.64 -19.04 8.61
C GLY A 181 -4.60 -19.60 7.18
N ARG A 182 -4.74 -18.77 6.13
CA ARG A 182 -4.40 -19.16 4.76
C ARG A 182 -3.03 -18.64 4.34
N ALA A 183 -2.20 -19.53 3.81
CA ALA A 183 -0.84 -19.19 3.38
C ALA A 183 -0.76 -18.32 2.11
N ALA A 184 -1.81 -18.33 1.28
CA ALA A 184 -1.87 -17.57 0.04
C ALA A 184 -3.23 -16.88 -0.12
N PRO A 185 -3.25 -15.67 -0.71
CA PRO A 185 -4.50 -14.98 -1.01
C PRO A 185 -5.29 -15.72 -2.11
N LEU A 186 -6.61 -15.63 -2.04
CA LEU A 186 -7.52 -16.08 -3.10
C LEU A 186 -7.75 -14.95 -4.09
N LEU A 187 -7.56 -15.19 -5.39
CA LEU A 187 -7.88 -14.21 -6.42
C LEU A 187 -9.37 -14.26 -6.74
N VAL A 188 -10.04 -13.11 -6.67
CA VAL A 188 -11.49 -12.98 -6.88
C VAL A 188 -11.80 -11.81 -7.81
N GLN A 189 -12.99 -11.80 -8.41
CA GLN A 189 -13.50 -10.65 -9.14
C GLN A 189 -14.53 -9.92 -8.27
N VAL A 190 -14.37 -8.61 -8.13
CA VAL A 190 -15.26 -7.77 -7.33
C VAL A 190 -15.87 -6.66 -8.17
N VAL A 191 -17.12 -6.34 -7.89
CA VAL A 191 -17.81 -5.18 -8.45
C VAL A 191 -18.66 -4.54 -7.37
N THR A 192 -18.87 -3.23 -7.46
CA THR A 192 -19.79 -2.50 -6.59
C THR A 192 -21.21 -2.58 -7.16
N PRO A 193 -22.12 -3.42 -6.62
CA PRO A 193 -23.51 -3.49 -7.09
C PRO A 193 -24.28 -2.18 -6.89
N TYR A 194 -23.81 -1.35 -5.95
CA TYR A 194 -24.35 -0.02 -5.67
C TYR A 194 -23.19 1.00 -5.67
N PRO A 195 -23.44 2.27 -6.04
CA PRO A 195 -22.43 3.32 -5.90
C PRO A 195 -21.93 3.41 -4.45
N LEU A 196 -20.61 3.50 -4.29
CA LEU A 196 -20.03 3.77 -2.98
C LEU A 196 -20.42 5.18 -2.54
N ARG A 197 -20.86 5.30 -1.30
CA ARG A 197 -21.18 6.60 -0.71
C ARG A 197 -19.90 7.36 -0.41
N GLU A 198 -19.84 8.65 -0.73
CA GLU A 198 -18.67 9.49 -0.44
C GLU A 198 -18.45 9.71 1.07
N ASP A 199 -19.51 9.56 1.88
CA ASP A 199 -19.54 9.80 3.32
C ASP A 199 -19.54 8.51 4.16
N GLY A 200 -19.73 7.36 3.53
CA GLY A 200 -19.90 6.07 4.20
C GLY A 200 -18.71 5.15 4.00
N ALA A 201 -18.10 4.72 5.10
CA ALA A 201 -17.12 3.64 5.05
C ALA A 201 -17.79 2.29 4.77
N GLU A 202 -19.09 2.14 5.02
CA GLU A 202 -19.82 0.91 4.73
C GLU A 202 -20.06 0.73 3.23
N ALA A 203 -19.75 -0.46 2.72
CA ALA A 203 -19.91 -0.81 1.33
C ALA A 203 -20.40 -2.24 1.15
N CYS A 204 -21.00 -2.49 -0.01
CA CYS A 204 -21.35 -3.81 -0.48
C CYS A 204 -20.55 -4.10 -1.75
N LEU A 205 -19.88 -5.25 -1.80
CA LEU A 205 -19.21 -5.75 -2.99
C LEU A 205 -19.85 -7.08 -3.40
N ARG A 206 -20.09 -7.24 -4.70
CA ARG A 206 -20.42 -8.54 -5.29
C ARG A 206 -19.12 -9.21 -5.69
N ILE A 207 -18.93 -10.44 -5.21
CA ILE A 207 -17.74 -11.25 -5.42
C ILE A 207 -18.14 -12.45 -6.28
N ASP A 208 -17.61 -12.50 -7.50
CA ASP A 208 -17.95 -13.53 -8.48
C ASP A 208 -17.06 -14.77 -8.33
N GLY A 209 -17.64 -15.95 -8.56
CA GLY A 209 -16.91 -17.21 -8.69
C GLY A 209 -16.37 -17.79 -7.38
N VAL A 210 -16.89 -17.33 -6.22
CA VAL A 210 -16.43 -17.79 -4.90
C VAL A 210 -17.61 -18.10 -4.00
N ARG A 211 -17.55 -19.23 -3.28
CA ARG A 211 -18.57 -19.62 -2.31
C ARG A 211 -18.44 -18.80 -1.02
N PRO A 212 -19.55 -18.46 -0.34
CA PRO A 212 -19.52 -17.74 0.93
C PRO A 212 -18.55 -18.31 1.99
N ASP A 213 -18.48 -19.64 2.12
CA ASP A 213 -17.62 -20.32 3.09
C ASP A 213 -16.12 -20.09 2.86
N GLU A 214 -15.74 -19.78 1.62
CA GLU A 214 -14.34 -19.52 1.24
C GLU A 214 -13.89 -18.11 1.64
N LEU A 215 -14.85 -17.18 1.80
CA LEU A 215 -14.64 -15.78 2.14
C LEU A 215 -15.02 -15.44 3.59
N ALA A 216 -15.43 -16.43 4.39
CA ALA A 216 -15.92 -16.24 5.75
C ALA A 216 -15.04 -15.26 6.58
N PRO A 217 -15.65 -14.33 7.34
CA PRO A 217 -14.91 -13.37 8.17
C PRO A 217 -13.96 -14.05 9.18
N PRO A 218 -12.86 -13.39 9.56
CA PRO A 218 -12.37 -12.11 9.03
C PRO A 218 -11.64 -12.30 7.70
N THR A 219 -12.16 -11.67 6.64
CA THR A 219 -11.54 -11.62 5.32
C THR A 219 -11.29 -10.17 4.95
N VAL A 220 -10.13 -9.88 4.38
CA VAL A 220 -9.78 -8.54 3.89
C VAL A 220 -9.40 -8.63 2.42
N LEU A 221 -9.94 -7.73 1.61
CA LEU A 221 -9.66 -7.66 0.18
C LEU A 221 -8.74 -6.49 -0.12
N PHE A 222 -7.77 -6.73 -1.01
CA PHE A 222 -6.89 -5.71 -1.59
C PHE A 222 -6.91 -5.80 -3.12
N PRO A 223 -6.58 -4.72 -3.84
CA PRO A 223 -6.42 -4.77 -5.29
C PRO A 223 -5.38 -5.81 -5.70
N ALA A 224 -5.73 -6.67 -6.66
CA ALA A 224 -4.77 -7.59 -7.27
C ALA A 224 -3.72 -6.83 -8.10
N ARG A 225 -2.70 -7.52 -8.62
CA ARG A 225 -1.77 -6.92 -9.59
C ARG A 225 -2.51 -6.48 -10.86
N GLY A 226 -2.00 -5.43 -11.52
CA GLY A 226 -2.52 -4.97 -12.81
C GLY A 226 -3.85 -4.20 -12.75
N SER A 227 -4.27 -3.77 -11.56
CA SER A 227 -5.50 -2.98 -11.39
C SER A 227 -5.24 -1.48 -11.39
N HIS A 228 -4.07 -1.01 -11.85
CA HIS A 228 -3.86 0.41 -12.10
C HIS A 228 -4.71 0.80 -13.32
N PRO A 229 -5.42 1.94 -13.31
CA PRO A 229 -6.28 2.34 -14.42
C PRO A 229 -5.54 2.40 -15.78
N ASP A 230 -4.23 2.60 -15.78
CA ASP A 230 -3.39 2.65 -16.99
C ASP A 230 -3.08 1.26 -17.59
N ASP A 231 -3.31 0.16 -16.88
CA ASP A 231 -3.09 -1.19 -17.41
C ASP A 231 -4.26 -1.68 -18.29
N ALA A 232 -5.40 -0.97 -18.28
CA ALA A 232 -6.62 -1.37 -18.98
C ALA A 232 -6.56 -1.19 -20.51
N ASP A 233 -5.55 -0.51 -21.05
CA ASP A 233 -5.49 -0.16 -22.48
C ASP A 233 -4.70 -1.17 -23.34
N THR A 234 -4.17 -2.25 -22.76
CA THR A 234 -3.28 -3.17 -23.52
C THR A 234 -3.96 -4.47 -23.99
N ASP A 235 -5.12 -4.86 -23.45
CA ASP A 235 -5.75 -6.17 -23.74
C ASP A 235 -6.95 -6.11 -24.72
N ALA A 236 -7.19 -4.99 -25.39
CA ALA A 236 -8.25 -4.87 -26.41
C ALA A 236 -7.78 -5.11 -27.86
N ALA A 237 -6.55 -5.59 -28.07
CA ALA A 237 -6.02 -5.91 -29.40
C ALA A 237 -5.18 -7.19 -29.41
N SER A 238 -5.86 -8.35 -29.36
CA SER A 238 -5.34 -9.63 -29.87
C SER A 238 -6.48 -10.55 -30.27
#